data_AF-A0A0F9PEY6-F1
#
_entry.id   AF-A0A0F9PEY6-F1
#
_cell.length_a   1.000
_cell.length_b   1.000
_cell.length_c   1.000
_cell.angle_alpha   90.00
_cell.angle_beta   90.00
_cell.angle_gamma   90.00
#
_symmetry.space_group_name_H-M   'P 1'
#
loop_
_entity.id
_entity.type
_entity.pdbx_description
1 polymer ?
#
loop_
_entity_poly.entity_id
_entity_poly.type
_entity_poly.pdbx_seq_one_letter_code
_entity_poly.pdbx_strand_id
1 'polypeptide(L)'
;MNIILNKEAPLELVRIIDQLGKDTECVNAVIIDAFIPALMEQKAIGAYEIATKTILIDLGNCLTDNHWMKFGMLYIPGVWLNAVVAVFHEFAHACQIANDIAVAMLNEEYDVEMIELIEEEAMKDAMEHALTYFADGAKTPPLQEMGWLGKEMAKTLNSVFHAIPLQVAEELDALKSGAVAGLTAAVSALAHISNDDIPLIQADIDNKSGGVKIENKYYMTMDEFIAAAGE
;
A
#
# COMPACT_ATOMS: atom_id res chain seq x y z
N MET A 1 12.14 -0.22 19.57
CA MET A 1 11.49 0.84 18.76
C MET A 1 10.21 1.30 19.43
N ASN A 2 9.87 2.60 19.37
CA ASN A 2 8.61 3.17 19.89
C ASN A 2 7.59 3.39 18.76
N ILE A 3 6.30 3.14 18.98
CA ILE A 3 5.24 3.42 18.00
C ILE A 3 4.29 4.47 18.59
N ILE A 4 4.18 5.61 17.91
CA ILE A 4 3.37 6.76 18.33
C ILE A 4 2.18 6.88 17.37
N LEU A 5 0.97 6.78 17.91
CA LEU A 5 -0.29 6.81 17.17
C LEU A 5 -1.04 8.12 17.44
N ASN A 6 -0.81 9.14 16.62
CA ASN A 6 -1.54 10.41 16.73
C ASN A 6 -2.95 10.31 16.13
N LYS A 7 -3.13 9.37 15.20
CA LYS A 7 -4.42 8.89 14.71
C LYS A 7 -4.58 7.42 15.05
N GLU A 8 -5.83 6.99 15.10
CA GLU A 8 -6.17 5.57 15.17
C GLU A 8 -5.68 4.89 13.88
N ALA A 9 -4.55 4.19 13.97
CA ALA A 9 -3.96 3.49 12.84
C ALA A 9 -4.61 2.11 12.63
N PRO A 10 -4.53 1.54 11.40
CA PRO A 10 -4.92 0.15 11.19
C PRO A 10 -4.13 -0.79 12.10
N LEU A 11 -4.81 -1.68 12.82
CA LEU A 11 -4.16 -2.60 13.77
C LEU A 11 -3.11 -3.49 13.10
N GLU A 12 -3.41 -3.93 11.88
CA GLU A 12 -2.51 -4.74 11.08
C GLU A 12 -1.24 -3.98 10.66
N LEU A 13 -1.36 -2.67 10.41
CA LEU A 13 -0.19 -1.83 10.10
C LEU A 13 0.73 -1.72 11.32
N VAL A 14 0.14 -1.56 12.52
CA VAL A 14 0.90 -1.55 13.78
C VAL A 14 1.60 -2.90 14.01
N ARG A 15 0.95 -4.02 13.68
CA ARG A 15 1.55 -5.35 13.76
C ARG A 15 2.75 -5.50 12.82
N ILE A 16 2.64 -5.03 11.58
CA ILE A 16 3.74 -5.03 10.60
C ILE A 16 4.93 -4.23 11.13
N ILE A 17 4.69 -3.01 11.61
CA ILE A 17 5.72 -2.14 12.18
C ILE A 17 6.39 -2.79 13.38
N ASP A 18 5.62 -3.34 14.33
CA ASP A 18 6.18 -4.02 15.51
C ASP A 18 7.06 -5.22 15.14
N GLN A 19 6.72 -5.94 14.07
CA GLN A 19 7.55 -7.04 13.56
C GLN A 19 8.87 -6.51 12.97
N LEU A 20 8.80 -5.53 12.07
CA LEU A 20 9.99 -4.91 11.46
C LEU A 20 10.93 -4.29 12.49
N GLY A 21 10.38 -3.68 13.54
CA GLY A 21 11.17 -3.11 14.63
C GLY A 21 11.81 -4.12 15.59
N LYS A 22 11.43 -5.40 15.51
CA LYS A 22 12.14 -6.51 16.19
C LYS A 22 13.25 -7.07 15.31
N ASP A 23 13.03 -7.04 14.00
CA ASP A 23 13.94 -7.59 13.01
C ASP A 23 15.06 -6.61 12.62
N THR A 24 14.92 -5.32 12.98
CA THR A 24 15.86 -4.25 12.64
C THR A 24 16.20 -3.34 13.83
N GLU A 25 17.42 -2.79 13.84
CA GLU A 25 17.87 -1.76 14.78
C GLU A 25 18.02 -0.37 14.10
N CYS A 26 17.55 -0.24 12.86
CA CYS A 26 17.73 0.97 12.04
C CYS A 26 16.78 2.12 12.43
N VAL A 27 15.69 1.81 13.16
CA VAL A 27 14.61 2.77 13.50
C VAL A 27 14.43 2.89 15.01
N ASN A 28 14.40 4.13 15.52
CA ASN A 28 14.11 4.41 16.94
C ASN A 28 12.60 4.51 17.19
N ALA A 29 11.87 5.19 16.30
CA ALA A 29 10.46 5.44 16.44
C ALA A 29 9.71 5.47 15.11
N VAL A 30 8.43 5.12 15.15
CA VAL A 30 7.50 5.31 14.03
C VAL A 30 6.33 6.16 14.51
N ILE A 31 6.02 7.24 13.80
CA ILE A 31 4.90 8.12 14.07
C ILE A 31 3.88 7.96 12.96
N ILE A 32 2.66 7.57 13.32
CA ILE A 32 1.54 7.46 12.39
C ILE A 32 0.54 8.58 12.67
N ASP A 33 0.34 9.44 11.68
CA ASP A 33 -0.60 10.56 11.73
C ASP A 33 -1.30 10.71 10.37
N ALA A 34 -2.10 11.76 10.21
CA ALA A 34 -2.72 12.10 8.94
C ALA A 34 -2.51 13.58 8.62
N PHE A 35 -2.18 13.87 7.36
CA PHE A 35 -1.94 15.21 6.85
C PHE A 35 -0.80 15.90 7.61
N ILE A 36 0.35 15.21 7.68
CA ILE A 36 1.58 15.71 8.28
C ILE A 36 2.08 16.88 7.40
N PRO A 37 2.17 18.12 7.93
CA PRO A 37 2.42 19.30 7.10
C PRO A 37 3.66 19.19 6.20
N ALA A 38 4.75 18.60 6.71
CA ALA A 38 5.99 18.40 5.97
C ALA A 38 5.83 17.46 4.76
N LEU A 39 4.94 16.47 4.86
CA LEU A 39 4.72 15.47 3.81
C LEU A 39 3.63 15.89 2.83
N MET A 40 2.69 16.72 3.27
CA MET A 40 1.63 17.26 2.40
C MET A 40 2.16 18.08 1.22
N GLU A 41 3.18 18.91 1.45
CA GLU A 41 3.74 19.78 0.40
C GLU A 41 4.37 18.97 -0.74
N GLN A 42 4.96 17.82 -0.39
CA GLN A 42 5.64 16.91 -1.32
C GLN A 42 4.73 15.78 -1.81
N LYS A 43 3.51 15.67 -1.26
CA LYS A 43 2.60 14.53 -1.47
C LYS A 43 3.23 13.18 -1.13
N ALA A 44 4.17 13.16 -0.17
CA ALA A 44 4.85 11.95 0.25
C ALA A 44 3.99 11.14 1.24
N ILE A 45 3.93 9.83 1.06
CA ILE A 45 3.15 8.94 1.95
C ILE A 45 3.93 8.55 3.23
N GLY A 46 5.24 8.71 3.20
CA GLY A 46 6.14 8.49 4.32
C GLY A 46 7.38 9.40 4.24
N ALA A 47 8.16 9.41 5.32
CA ALA A 47 9.53 9.91 5.31
C ALA A 47 10.34 9.34 6.49
N TYR A 48 11.65 9.27 6.32
CA TYR A 48 12.59 8.91 7.37
C TYR A 48 13.44 10.12 7.80
N GLU A 49 13.31 10.51 9.07
CA GLU A 49 14.11 11.56 9.69
C GLU A 49 15.42 10.97 10.25
N ILE A 50 16.51 11.25 9.57
CA ILE A 50 17.86 10.72 9.85
C ILE A 50 18.33 11.10 11.26
N ALA A 51 18.13 12.35 11.67
CA ALA A 51 18.69 12.86 12.92
C ALA A 51 18.10 12.16 14.15
N THR A 52 16.83 11.77 14.08
CA THR A 52 16.12 11.11 15.19
C THR A 52 15.94 9.60 14.98
N LYS A 53 16.23 9.11 13.77
CA LYS A 53 15.88 7.77 13.28
C LYS A 53 14.38 7.50 13.42
N THR A 54 13.57 8.45 12.98
CA THR A 54 12.11 8.39 13.11
C THR A 54 11.48 8.25 11.75
N ILE A 55 10.63 7.24 11.58
CA ILE A 55 9.76 7.12 10.40
C ILE A 55 8.47 7.88 10.67
N LEU A 56 8.03 8.67 9.70
CA LEU A 56 6.74 9.34 9.64
C LEU A 56 5.89 8.64 8.59
N ILE A 57 4.67 8.22 8.93
CA ILE A 57 3.70 7.65 7.98
C ILE A 57 2.46 8.55 7.94
N ASP A 58 2.14 9.05 6.76
CA ASP A 58 0.99 9.94 6.54
C ASP A 58 -0.20 9.19 5.93
N LEU A 59 -1.14 8.82 6.81
CA LEU A 59 -2.38 8.15 6.40
C LEU A 59 -3.26 9.01 5.50
N GLY A 60 -3.16 10.34 5.59
CA GLY A 60 -3.91 11.28 4.76
C GLY A 60 -3.41 11.29 3.31
N ASN A 61 -2.08 11.28 3.12
CA ASN A 61 -1.51 11.13 1.78
C ASN A 61 -1.79 9.73 1.22
N CYS A 62 -1.68 8.65 2.02
CA CYS A 62 -2.07 7.30 1.59
C CYS A 62 -3.53 7.20 1.10
N LEU A 63 -4.45 7.96 1.72
CA LEU A 63 -5.87 8.01 1.36
C LEU A 63 -6.12 8.67 0.00
N THR A 64 -5.30 9.67 -0.35
CA THR A 64 -5.48 10.50 -1.55
C THR A 64 -4.57 10.10 -2.71
N ASP A 65 -3.54 9.29 -2.45
CA ASP A 65 -2.66 8.76 -3.48
C ASP A 65 -3.39 7.72 -4.33
N ASN A 66 -3.51 8.03 -5.62
CA ASN A 66 -4.20 7.20 -6.60
C ASN A 66 -3.23 6.47 -7.54
N HIS A 67 -1.93 6.42 -7.20
CA HIS A 67 -0.89 5.79 -8.01
C HIS A 67 -1.31 4.39 -8.47
N TRP A 68 -1.70 3.53 -7.53
CA TRP A 68 -2.10 2.15 -7.81
C TRP A 68 -3.41 1.99 -8.57
N MET A 69 -4.33 2.95 -8.43
CA MET A 69 -5.64 2.88 -9.10
C MET A 69 -5.51 3.02 -10.61
N LYS A 70 -4.46 3.70 -11.09
CA LYS A 70 -4.14 3.79 -12.52
C LYS A 70 -3.81 2.42 -13.12
N PHE A 71 -3.45 1.44 -12.29
CA PHE A 71 -3.16 0.06 -12.69
C PHE A 71 -4.33 -0.89 -12.44
N GLY A 72 -5.54 -0.35 -12.25
CA GLY A 72 -6.76 -1.14 -12.11
C GLY A 72 -7.03 -1.63 -10.68
N MET A 73 -6.30 -1.14 -9.69
CA MET A 73 -6.54 -1.44 -8.29
C MET A 73 -7.78 -0.73 -7.76
N LEU A 74 -8.62 -1.44 -7.01
CA LEU A 74 -9.77 -0.85 -6.32
C LEU A 74 -9.31 0.11 -5.22
N TYR A 75 -10.19 1.03 -4.82
CA TYR A 75 -9.84 2.14 -3.94
C TYR A 75 -9.35 1.66 -2.57
N ILE A 76 -10.11 0.84 -1.86
CA ILE A 76 -9.74 0.34 -0.53
C ILE A 76 -8.42 -0.47 -0.54
N PRO A 77 -8.23 -1.49 -1.40
CA PRO A 77 -6.95 -2.20 -1.46
C PRO A 77 -5.80 -1.32 -1.96
N GLY A 78 -6.06 -0.31 -2.79
CA GLY A 78 -5.05 0.68 -3.20
C GLY A 78 -4.56 1.54 -2.03
N VAL A 79 -5.48 2.07 -1.23
CA VAL A 79 -5.16 2.83 -0.02
C VAL A 79 -4.45 1.96 1.02
N TRP A 80 -4.84 0.69 1.14
CA TRP A 80 -4.15 -0.26 2.02
C TRP A 80 -2.73 -0.56 1.53
N LEU A 81 -2.56 -0.80 0.22
CA LEU A 81 -1.24 -1.02 -0.37
C LEU A 81 -0.32 0.20 -0.19
N ASN A 82 -0.84 1.43 -0.36
CA ASN A 82 -0.10 2.66 -0.05
C ASN A 82 0.45 2.63 1.37
N ALA A 83 -0.38 2.30 2.36
CA ALA A 83 0.05 2.29 3.76
C ALA A 83 1.11 1.20 4.05
N VAL A 84 0.94 0.01 3.47
CA VAL A 84 1.89 -1.10 3.62
C VAL A 84 3.23 -0.77 2.96
N VAL A 85 3.21 -0.29 1.71
CA VAL A 85 4.42 0.08 0.97
C VAL A 85 5.13 1.24 1.64
N ALA A 86 4.42 2.28 2.11
CA ALA A 86 5.02 3.38 2.85
C ALA A 86 5.83 2.88 4.05
N VAL A 87 5.28 1.93 4.83
CA VAL A 87 6.02 1.36 5.96
C VAL A 87 7.28 0.64 5.49
N PHE A 88 7.19 -0.27 4.53
CA PHE A 88 8.37 -1.02 4.10
C PHE A 88 9.43 -0.12 3.45
N HIS A 89 9.02 0.85 2.62
CA HIS A 89 9.91 1.81 1.95
C HIS A 89 10.72 2.61 2.96
N GLU A 90 10.07 3.19 3.97
CA GLU A 90 10.79 4.00 4.96
C GLU A 90 11.71 3.16 5.86
N PHE A 91 11.37 1.89 6.10
CA PHE A 91 12.28 0.95 6.77
C PHE A 91 13.49 0.61 5.90
N ALA A 92 13.30 0.44 4.59
CA ALA A 92 14.39 0.21 3.64
C ALA A 92 15.37 1.39 3.65
N HIS A 93 14.86 2.63 3.58
CA HIS A 93 15.67 3.85 3.71
C HIS A 93 16.44 3.91 5.02
N ALA A 94 15.77 3.65 6.14
CA ALA A 94 16.41 3.65 7.45
C ALA A 94 17.58 2.66 7.52
N CYS A 95 17.39 1.48 6.93
CA CYS A 95 18.37 0.41 6.95
C CYS A 95 19.49 0.62 5.91
N GLN A 96 19.22 1.19 4.73
CA GLN A 96 20.25 1.65 3.78
C GLN A 96 21.20 2.66 4.45
N ILE A 97 20.66 3.66 5.14
CA ILE A 97 21.46 4.68 5.87
C ILE A 97 22.22 4.06 7.06
N ALA A 98 21.63 3.11 7.77
CA ALA A 98 22.31 2.42 8.86
C ALA A 98 23.50 1.58 8.37
N ASN A 99 23.39 1.00 7.17
CA ASN A 99 24.43 0.19 6.55
C ASN A 99 25.52 1.02 5.89
N ASP A 100 25.16 2.16 5.27
CA ASP A 100 26.10 3.09 4.68
C ASP A 100 25.76 4.55 5.02
N ILE A 101 26.55 5.12 5.93
CA ILE A 101 26.38 6.50 6.38
C ILE A 101 26.61 7.53 5.27
N ALA A 102 27.31 7.15 4.18
CA ALA A 102 27.51 8.04 3.04
C ALA A 102 26.19 8.38 2.33
N VAL A 103 25.20 7.49 2.39
CA VAL A 103 23.85 7.73 1.86
C VAL A 103 23.21 8.95 2.51
N ALA A 104 23.38 9.12 3.83
CA ALA A 104 22.86 10.28 4.56
C ALA A 104 23.56 11.61 4.20
N MET A 105 24.66 11.56 3.45
CA MET A 105 25.43 12.74 3.05
C MET A 105 25.17 13.18 1.60
N LEU A 106 24.35 12.44 0.86
CA LEU A 106 23.99 12.76 -0.53
C LEU A 106 23.16 14.05 -0.58
N ASN A 107 23.33 14.81 -1.66
CA ASN A 107 22.64 16.06 -1.89
C ASN A 107 21.95 16.07 -3.26
N GLU A 108 20.67 16.46 -3.28
CA GLU A 108 19.86 16.63 -4.50
C GLU A 108 20.49 17.55 -5.56
N GLU A 109 21.42 18.43 -5.21
CA GLU A 109 22.10 19.29 -6.19
C GLU A 109 23.23 18.57 -6.96
N TYR A 110 23.89 17.59 -6.32
CA TYR A 110 25.13 17.01 -6.83
C TYR A 110 25.05 15.50 -7.07
N ASP A 111 24.11 14.81 -6.42
CA ASP A 111 24.05 13.35 -6.34
C ASP A 111 22.71 12.78 -6.84
N VAL A 112 22.01 13.52 -7.71
CA VAL A 112 20.66 13.15 -8.22
C VAL A 112 20.59 11.69 -8.67
N GLU A 113 21.51 11.26 -9.53
CA GLU A 113 21.51 9.88 -10.07
C GLU A 113 21.67 8.83 -8.96
N MET A 114 22.45 9.12 -7.91
CA MET A 114 22.64 8.20 -6.79
C MET A 114 21.41 8.16 -5.89
N ILE A 115 20.77 9.31 -5.65
CA ILE A 115 19.53 9.41 -4.89
C ILE A 115 18.42 8.63 -5.61
N GLU A 116 18.29 8.77 -6.93
CA GLU A 116 17.33 8.01 -7.73
C GLU A 116 17.55 6.50 -7.60
N LEU A 117 18.80 6.03 -7.67
CA LEU A 117 19.12 4.60 -7.49
C LEU A 117 18.74 4.09 -6.09
N ILE A 118 18.96 4.89 -5.05
CA ILE A 118 18.64 4.51 -3.66
C ILE A 118 17.12 4.43 -3.47
N GLU A 119 16.36 5.37 -4.04
CA GLU A 119 14.90 5.33 -4.05
C GLU A 119 14.36 4.12 -4.83
N GLU A 120 14.95 3.78 -5.97
CA GLU A 120 14.59 2.58 -6.74
C GLU A 120 14.84 1.30 -5.95
N GLU A 121 15.99 1.19 -5.27
CA GLU A 121 16.31 0.05 -4.42
C GLU A 121 15.36 -0.05 -3.22
N ALA A 122 15.06 1.06 -2.55
CA ALA A 122 14.13 1.10 -1.42
C ALA A 122 12.71 0.70 -1.84
N MET A 123 12.24 1.21 -2.97
CA MET A 123 10.93 0.84 -3.52
C MET A 123 10.88 -0.64 -3.92
N LYS A 124 11.94 -1.16 -4.54
CA LYS A 124 12.01 -2.58 -4.91
C LYS A 124 11.92 -3.48 -3.67
N ASP A 125 12.70 -3.19 -2.64
CA ASP A 125 12.67 -3.91 -1.36
C ASP A 125 11.27 -3.83 -0.71
N ALA A 126 10.68 -2.64 -0.68
CA ALA A 126 9.34 -2.42 -0.14
C ALA A 126 8.28 -3.27 -0.84
N MET A 127 8.37 -3.37 -2.17
CA MET A 127 7.46 -4.16 -2.99
C MET A 127 7.67 -5.66 -2.79
N GLU A 128 8.91 -6.15 -2.65
CA GLU A 128 9.21 -7.56 -2.34
C GLU A 128 8.65 -7.97 -0.96
N HIS A 129 8.77 -7.08 0.02
CA HIS A 129 8.17 -7.28 1.35
C HIS A 129 6.64 -7.24 1.30
N ALA A 130 6.05 -6.30 0.58
CA ALA A 130 4.60 -6.23 0.37
C ALA A 130 4.07 -7.49 -0.32
N LEU A 131 4.77 -8.00 -1.35
CA LEU A 131 4.42 -9.27 -1.98
C LEU A 131 4.39 -10.41 -1.00
N THR A 132 5.48 -10.58 -0.24
CA THR A 132 5.63 -11.70 0.69
C THR A 132 4.50 -11.66 1.71
N TYR A 133 4.21 -10.47 2.25
CA TYR A 133 3.07 -10.24 3.13
C TYR A 133 1.74 -10.73 2.52
N PHE A 134 1.43 -10.38 1.26
CA PHE A 134 0.19 -10.85 0.61
C PHE A 134 0.24 -12.32 0.18
N ALA A 135 1.39 -12.82 -0.25
CA ALA A 135 1.60 -14.22 -0.66
C ALA A 135 1.41 -15.19 0.51
N ASP A 136 1.74 -14.75 1.72
CA ASP A 136 1.50 -15.49 2.97
C ASP A 136 0.03 -15.49 3.40
N GLY A 137 -0.86 -14.96 2.56
CA GLY A 137 -2.31 -14.99 2.76
C GLY A 137 -2.84 -13.83 3.60
N ALA A 138 -2.03 -12.81 3.86
CA ALA A 138 -2.52 -11.60 4.48
C ALA A 138 -3.56 -10.91 3.59
N LYS A 139 -4.54 -10.29 4.23
CA LYS A 139 -5.71 -9.71 3.56
C LYS A 139 -5.77 -8.23 3.84
N THR A 140 -6.43 -7.50 2.94
CA THR A 140 -6.86 -6.13 3.23
C THR A 140 -7.82 -6.18 4.42
N PRO A 141 -7.52 -5.48 5.54
CA PRO A 141 -8.41 -5.49 6.70
C PRO A 141 -9.80 -4.93 6.36
N PRO A 142 -10.86 -5.34 7.07
CA PRO A 142 -12.15 -4.67 6.94
C PRO A 142 -12.05 -3.22 7.42
N LEU A 143 -12.84 -2.31 6.83
CA LEU A 143 -12.81 -0.87 7.14
C LEU A 143 -12.89 -0.56 8.64
N GLN A 144 -13.67 -1.34 9.40
CA GLN A 144 -13.81 -1.16 10.85
C GLN A 144 -12.50 -1.41 11.64
N GLU A 145 -11.56 -2.17 11.09
CA GLU A 145 -10.26 -2.49 11.70
C GLU A 145 -9.14 -1.55 11.22
N MET A 146 -9.44 -0.65 10.27
CA MET A 146 -8.51 0.32 9.70
C MET A 146 -8.51 1.67 10.42
N GLY A 147 -9.18 1.78 11.56
CA GLY A 147 -9.17 2.97 12.40
C GLY A 147 -9.64 4.24 11.69
N TRP A 148 -8.85 5.30 11.78
CA TRP A 148 -9.10 6.58 11.12
C TRP A 148 -9.14 6.43 9.59
N LEU A 149 -8.20 5.67 9.01
CA LEU A 149 -8.13 5.44 7.57
C LEU A 149 -9.41 4.78 7.05
N GLY A 150 -9.91 3.77 7.77
CA GLY A 150 -11.17 3.09 7.44
C GLY A 150 -12.39 4.02 7.48
N LYS A 151 -12.45 4.90 8.47
CA LYS A 151 -13.51 5.91 8.60
C LYS A 151 -13.48 6.91 7.45
N GLU A 152 -12.31 7.38 7.05
CA GLU A 152 -12.17 8.32 5.94
C GLU A 152 -12.42 7.65 4.59
N MET A 153 -11.95 6.42 4.37
CA MET A 153 -12.29 5.65 3.18
C MET A 153 -13.81 5.49 3.08
N ALA A 154 -14.49 5.10 4.16
CA ALA A 154 -15.95 4.99 4.18
C ALA A 154 -16.65 6.32 3.83
N LYS A 155 -16.12 7.46 4.29
CA LYS A 155 -16.66 8.79 3.96
C LYS A 155 -16.44 9.15 2.48
N THR A 156 -15.23 8.96 1.96
CA THR A 156 -14.89 9.22 0.55
C THR A 156 -15.82 8.41 -0.35
N LEU A 157 -15.89 7.12 -0.06
CA LEU A 157 -16.76 6.17 -0.70
C LEU A 157 -18.22 6.65 -0.64
N ASN A 158 -18.79 6.85 0.56
CA ASN A 158 -20.17 7.33 0.71
C ASN A 158 -20.45 8.66 -0.04
N SER A 159 -19.48 9.57 -0.10
CA SER A 159 -19.62 10.86 -0.80
C SER A 159 -19.66 10.69 -2.32
N VAL A 160 -18.91 9.73 -2.87
CA VAL A 160 -18.97 9.33 -4.28
C VAL A 160 -20.23 8.49 -4.55
N PHE A 161 -20.68 7.72 -3.58
CA PHE A 161 -21.73 6.71 -3.73
C PHE A 161 -23.17 7.22 -3.74
N HIS A 162 -23.42 8.46 -3.30
CA HIS A 162 -24.68 9.12 -3.66
C HIS A 162 -24.87 9.22 -5.19
N ALA A 163 -23.79 9.09 -5.98
CA ALA A 163 -23.85 9.14 -7.43
C ALA A 163 -23.82 7.76 -8.13
N ILE A 164 -23.22 6.70 -7.54
CA ILE A 164 -23.06 5.41 -8.24
C ILE A 164 -23.05 4.18 -7.29
N PRO A 165 -24.22 3.54 -7.01
CA PRO A 165 -24.36 2.45 -6.04
C PRO A 165 -23.77 1.08 -6.43
N LEU A 166 -23.50 0.85 -7.72
CA LEU A 166 -23.13 -0.47 -8.24
C LEU A 166 -21.67 -0.84 -7.91
N GLN A 167 -20.74 0.10 -8.07
CA GLN A 167 -19.32 -0.07 -7.77
C GLN A 167 -19.07 -0.38 -6.28
N VAL A 168 -20.00 0.01 -5.41
CA VAL A 168 -19.97 -0.27 -3.96
C VAL A 168 -20.17 -1.75 -3.67
N ALA A 169 -21.12 -2.38 -4.33
CA ALA A 169 -21.39 -3.80 -4.16
C ALA A 169 -20.18 -4.62 -4.62
N GLU A 170 -19.55 -4.22 -5.72
CA GLU A 170 -18.33 -4.83 -6.25
C GLU A 170 -17.13 -4.65 -5.29
N GLU A 171 -16.95 -3.46 -4.71
CA GLU A 171 -15.87 -3.19 -3.74
C GLU A 171 -16.09 -3.91 -2.39
N LEU A 172 -17.34 -3.97 -1.92
CA LEU A 172 -17.71 -4.73 -0.72
C LEU A 172 -17.60 -6.25 -0.92
N ASP A 173 -17.86 -6.76 -2.13
CA ASP A 173 -17.64 -8.17 -2.45
C ASP A 173 -16.16 -8.50 -2.66
N ALA A 174 -15.35 -7.59 -3.22
CA ALA A 174 -13.91 -7.73 -3.30
C ALA A 174 -13.26 -7.81 -1.89
N LEU A 175 -13.81 -7.10 -0.90
CA LEU A 175 -13.40 -7.23 0.50
C LEU A 175 -13.81 -8.58 1.13
N LYS A 176 -14.92 -9.20 0.69
CA LYS A 176 -15.31 -10.54 1.16
C LYS A 176 -14.37 -11.64 0.64
N SER A 177 -13.75 -11.45 -0.51
CA SER A 177 -12.77 -12.39 -1.08
C SER A 177 -11.32 -12.16 -0.59
N GLY A 178 -10.99 -10.94 -0.14
CA GLY A 178 -9.97 -10.58 0.86
C GLY A 178 -8.48 -10.88 0.59
N ALA A 179 -8.11 -12.04 0.05
CA ALA A 179 -6.72 -12.42 -0.25
C ALA A 179 -6.30 -12.12 -1.69
N VAL A 180 -7.22 -12.24 -2.64
CA VAL A 180 -6.83 -12.27 -4.06
C VAL A 180 -6.67 -10.87 -4.66
N ALA A 181 -7.39 -9.87 -4.16
CA ALA A 181 -7.25 -8.49 -4.59
C ALA A 181 -5.90 -7.89 -4.17
N GLY A 182 -5.45 -8.12 -2.92
CA GLY A 182 -4.16 -7.63 -2.41
C GLY A 182 -2.95 -8.29 -3.08
N LEU A 183 -3.03 -9.60 -3.33
CA LEU A 183 -2.01 -10.32 -4.09
C LEU A 183 -1.95 -9.85 -5.54
N THR A 184 -3.09 -9.78 -6.25
CA THR A 184 -3.15 -9.29 -7.64
C THR A 184 -2.64 -7.85 -7.77
N ALA A 185 -2.92 -7.02 -6.76
CA ALA A 185 -2.50 -5.64 -6.64
C ALA A 185 -0.98 -5.48 -6.48
N ALA A 186 -0.40 -6.12 -5.45
CA ALA A 186 1.02 -6.09 -5.21
C ALA A 186 1.77 -6.67 -6.41
N VAL A 187 1.31 -7.80 -6.94
CA VAL A 187 1.87 -8.47 -8.10
C VAL A 187 1.82 -7.58 -9.37
N SER A 188 0.70 -6.91 -9.66
CA SER A 188 0.61 -5.98 -10.80
C SER A 188 1.53 -4.77 -10.64
N ALA A 189 1.82 -4.35 -9.41
CA ALA A 189 2.76 -3.27 -9.13
C ALA A 189 4.23 -3.67 -9.38
N LEU A 190 4.66 -4.93 -9.16
CA LEU A 190 6.02 -5.36 -9.57
C LEU A 190 6.15 -5.77 -11.03
N ALA A 191 5.05 -6.04 -11.72
CA ALA A 191 5.08 -6.19 -13.18
C ALA A 191 5.66 -4.94 -13.89
N HIS A 192 5.69 -3.79 -13.20
CA HIS A 192 6.35 -2.57 -13.66
C HIS A 192 7.87 -2.57 -13.45
N ILE A 193 8.42 -3.49 -12.65
CA ILE A 193 9.86 -3.62 -12.39
C ILE A 193 10.52 -4.58 -13.39
N SER A 194 9.77 -5.52 -14.00
CA SER A 194 10.26 -6.31 -15.14
C SER A 194 9.13 -6.87 -16.02
N ASN A 195 9.28 -6.73 -17.35
CA ASN A 195 8.35 -7.28 -18.34
C ASN A 195 8.31 -8.83 -18.33
N ASP A 196 9.29 -9.48 -17.71
CA ASP A 196 9.45 -10.94 -17.69
C ASP A 196 8.57 -11.61 -16.63
N ASP A 197 8.08 -10.84 -15.65
CA ASP A 197 7.27 -11.37 -14.55
C ASP A 197 5.77 -11.44 -14.88
N ILE A 198 5.29 -10.63 -15.84
CA ILE A 198 3.88 -10.58 -16.28
C ILE A 198 3.26 -11.98 -16.57
N PRO A 199 3.94 -12.93 -17.22
CA PRO A 199 3.38 -14.27 -17.47
C PRO A 199 3.23 -15.13 -16.20
N LEU A 200 4.11 -14.96 -15.20
CA LEU A 200 4.06 -15.69 -13.92
C LEU A 200 2.89 -15.19 -13.07
N ILE A 201 2.67 -13.88 -13.10
CA ILE A 201 1.54 -13.18 -12.48
C ILE A 201 0.21 -13.70 -13.03
N GLN A 202 0.14 -13.84 -14.35
CA GLN A 202 -1.04 -14.32 -15.04
C GLN A 202 -1.33 -15.79 -14.70
N ALA A 203 -0.28 -16.62 -14.60
CA ALA A 203 -0.41 -18.01 -14.17
C ALA A 203 -0.87 -18.16 -12.70
N ASP A 204 -0.40 -17.31 -11.79
CA ASP A 204 -0.78 -17.37 -10.37
C ASP A 204 -2.22 -16.88 -10.13
N ILE A 205 -2.66 -15.86 -10.88
CA ILE A 205 -4.06 -15.41 -10.92
C ILE A 205 -4.99 -16.52 -11.45
N ASP A 206 -4.60 -17.16 -12.55
CA ASP A 206 -5.39 -18.20 -13.21
C ASP A 206 -5.46 -19.49 -12.37
N ASN A 207 -4.45 -19.80 -11.55
CA ASN A 207 -4.36 -21.03 -10.77
C ASN A 207 -4.93 -20.96 -9.33
N LYS A 208 -5.17 -19.77 -8.74
CA LYS A 208 -5.55 -19.63 -7.31
C LYS A 208 -6.97 -19.12 -7.03
N SER A 209 -7.87 -19.13 -8.02
CA SER A 209 -9.30 -18.80 -7.84
C SER A 209 -9.55 -17.41 -7.21
N GLY A 210 -9.44 -16.33 -8.02
CA GLY A 210 -10.22 -15.11 -7.78
C GLY A 210 -9.56 -13.76 -8.00
N GLY A 211 -8.74 -13.55 -9.03
CA GLY A 211 -8.25 -12.22 -9.40
C GLY A 211 -9.05 -11.63 -10.56
N VAL A 212 -9.15 -10.29 -10.65
CA VAL A 212 -9.85 -9.59 -11.75
C VAL A 212 -9.15 -8.33 -12.27
N LYS A 213 -8.95 -8.30 -13.59
CA LYS A 213 -8.63 -7.15 -14.46
C LYS A 213 -9.83 -6.24 -14.80
N ILE A 214 -9.57 -4.99 -15.18
CA ILE A 214 -10.37 -4.16 -16.13
C ILE A 214 -9.35 -3.27 -16.86
N GLU A 215 -8.93 -3.48 -18.12
CA GLU A 215 -9.64 -3.57 -19.41
C GLU A 215 -9.49 -4.92 -20.16
N ASN A 216 -9.49 -6.06 -19.46
CA ASN A 216 -9.94 -7.38 -20.00
C ASN A 216 -9.93 -8.43 -18.88
N LYS A 217 -11.12 -8.69 -18.33
CA LYS A 217 -11.44 -8.90 -16.91
C LYS A 217 -11.43 -10.33 -16.35
N TYR A 218 -11.84 -10.44 -15.07
CA TYR A 218 -12.42 -11.62 -14.38
C TYR A 218 -13.49 -11.36 -13.27
N TYR A 219 -14.39 -10.38 -13.33
CA TYR A 219 -15.54 -10.34 -12.39
C TYR A 219 -16.77 -10.94 -13.07
N MET A 220 -17.69 -11.48 -12.25
CA MET A 220 -19.03 -11.98 -12.61
C MET A 220 -19.60 -11.25 -13.81
N THR A 221 -20.12 -12.02 -14.75
CA THR A 221 -20.71 -11.50 -15.97
C THR A 221 -21.92 -10.62 -15.62
N MET A 222 -22.14 -9.57 -16.42
CA MET A 222 -23.32 -8.70 -16.28
C MET A 222 -24.63 -9.52 -16.34
N ASP A 223 -24.63 -10.66 -17.04
CA ASP A 223 -25.77 -11.58 -17.12
C ASP A 223 -26.04 -12.32 -15.79
N GLU A 224 -24.99 -12.69 -15.05
CA GLU A 224 -25.12 -13.25 -13.68
C GLU A 224 -25.64 -12.21 -12.69
N PHE A 225 -25.22 -10.94 -12.85
CA PHE A 225 -25.73 -9.82 -12.07
C PHE A 225 -27.21 -9.51 -12.40
N ILE A 226 -27.58 -9.46 -13.68
CA ILE A 226 -28.98 -9.22 -14.12
C ILE A 226 -29.90 -10.37 -13.68
N ALA A 227 -29.42 -11.61 -13.69
CA ALA A 227 -30.16 -12.76 -13.18
C ALA A 227 -30.38 -12.69 -11.66
N ALA A 228 -29.39 -12.20 -10.89
CA ALA A 228 -29.49 -12.02 -9.44
C ALA A 228 -30.33 -10.80 -9.02
N ALA A 229 -30.42 -9.77 -9.87
CA ALA A 229 -31.20 -8.55 -9.61
C ALA A 229 -32.66 -8.62 -10.09
N GLY A 230 -33.07 -9.75 -10.67
CA GLY A 230 -34.41 -10.00 -11.21
C GLY A 230 -35.38 -10.74 -10.28
N GLU A 231 -35.00 -11.01 -9.02
CA GLU A 231 -35.89 -11.46 -7.91
C GLU A 231 -36.28 -10.30 -6.98
#